data_AF-A0A377ZXH6-F1
#
_entry.id   AF-A0A377ZXH6-F1
#
_cell.length_a   1.000
_cell.length_b   1.000
_cell.length_c   1.000
_cell.angle_alpha   90.00
_cell.angle_beta   90.00
_cell.angle_gamma   90.00
#
_symmetry.space_group_name_H-M   'P 1'
#
loop_
_entity.id
_entity.type
_entity.pdbx_description
1 polymer ?
#
loop_
_entity_poly.entity_id
_entity_poly.type
_entity_poly.pdbx_seq_one_letter_code
_entity_poly.pdbx_strand_id
1 'polypeptide(L)'
;MKQKYGQKISWADLYMLAGNVALENAGFRTFGFGAGREDVWEPDLDVDWGDEKEWLAHRHPESLAKQAIGATEMGLIYVNPEGPNASGEPLSAAAAIRATFGNMAMDDEEIVALIAGGHTLGKTHGAAETSHVGAEPEAAPLEAQGLGWHSSYGSGAGADAITSGLEVVWTQTPTQWSNYFFRKPVQIRMGADPQPGWRDPVRSQRRAGDYPGSV
;
A
#
# COMPACT_ATOMS: atom_id res chain seq x y z
N MET A 1 8.13 16.66 11.62
CA MET A 1 7.80 17.71 10.61
C MET A 1 6.66 18.62 11.05
N LYS A 2 5.43 18.10 11.26
CA LYS A 2 4.27 18.91 11.71
C LYS A 2 4.57 19.79 12.93
N GLN A 3 5.17 19.23 13.99
CA GLN A 3 5.54 19.99 15.20
C GLN A 3 6.40 21.23 14.91
N LYS A 4 7.33 21.16 13.95
CA LYS A 4 8.25 22.25 13.60
C LYS A 4 7.53 23.41 12.90
N TYR A 5 6.59 23.10 12.01
CA TYR A 5 5.91 24.10 11.19
C TYR A 5 4.54 24.52 11.73
N GLY A 6 4.02 23.80 12.73
CA GLY A 6 2.81 24.15 13.46
C GLY A 6 1.59 24.28 12.53
N GLN A 7 0.91 25.41 12.62
CA GLN A 7 -0.29 25.72 11.83
C GLN A 7 0.02 26.31 10.45
N LYS A 8 1.29 26.42 10.06
CA LYS A 8 1.67 26.91 8.72
C LYS A 8 1.48 25.86 7.62
N ILE A 9 1.18 24.62 7.99
CA ILE A 9 0.84 23.52 7.09
C ILE A 9 -0.12 22.59 7.81
N SER A 10 -1.23 22.25 7.17
CA SER A 10 -2.20 21.26 7.69
C SER A 10 -1.60 19.85 7.64
N TRP A 11 -2.14 18.91 8.41
CA TRP A 11 -1.88 17.49 8.18
C TRP A 11 -2.32 17.06 6.78
N ALA A 12 -3.49 17.54 6.32
CA ALA A 12 -4.01 17.23 4.99
C ALA A 12 -3.02 17.57 3.86
N ASP A 13 -2.44 18.78 3.86
CA ASP A 13 -1.43 19.15 2.86
C ASP A 13 -0.09 18.46 3.12
N LEU A 14 0.28 18.23 4.39
CA LEU A 14 1.56 17.59 4.71
C LEU A 14 1.62 16.14 4.22
N TYR A 15 0.53 15.37 4.30
CA TYR A 15 0.48 14.00 3.80
C TYR A 15 0.69 13.96 2.27
N MET A 16 -0.01 14.82 1.54
CA MET A 16 0.13 14.89 0.07
C MET A 16 1.52 15.40 -0.33
N LEU A 17 2.03 16.43 0.34
CA LEU A 17 3.36 16.99 0.08
C LEU A 17 4.46 15.96 0.34
N ALA A 18 4.34 15.15 1.39
CA ALA A 18 5.30 14.10 1.69
C ALA A 18 5.41 13.09 0.54
N GLY A 19 4.28 12.70 -0.05
CA GLY A 19 4.24 11.84 -1.25
C GLY A 19 4.91 12.47 -2.46
N ASN A 20 4.58 13.73 -2.78
CA ASN A 20 5.23 14.48 -3.87
C ASN A 20 6.75 14.56 -3.71
N VAL A 21 7.22 14.94 -2.51
CA VAL A 21 8.66 15.06 -2.22
C VAL A 21 9.35 13.68 -2.25
N ALA A 22 8.67 12.61 -1.82
CA ALA A 22 9.21 11.25 -1.93
C ALA A 22 9.45 10.85 -3.39
N LEU A 23 8.51 11.16 -4.30
CA LEU A 23 8.68 10.92 -5.73
C LEU A 23 9.85 11.73 -6.31
N GLU A 24 9.94 13.01 -5.98
CA GLU A 24 11.04 13.89 -6.43
C GLU A 24 12.41 13.39 -5.96
N ASN A 25 12.50 12.97 -4.69
CA ASN A 25 13.73 12.39 -4.13
C ASN A 25 14.10 11.05 -4.76
N ALA A 26 13.11 10.28 -5.25
CA ALA A 26 13.35 9.07 -6.01
C ALA A 26 13.74 9.33 -7.49
N GLY A 27 13.81 10.58 -7.92
CA GLY A 27 14.17 10.95 -9.30
C GLY A 27 12.99 11.02 -10.27
N PHE A 28 11.74 11.02 -9.77
CA PHE A 28 10.55 11.26 -10.58
C PHE A 28 10.19 12.75 -10.56
N ARG A 29 9.99 13.35 -11.74
CA ARG A 29 9.54 14.74 -11.82
C ARG A 29 8.02 14.80 -11.70
N THR A 30 7.51 15.33 -10.60
CA THR A 30 6.08 15.56 -10.42
C THR A 30 5.58 16.69 -11.33
N PHE A 31 4.26 16.73 -11.57
CA PHE A 31 3.63 17.81 -12.34
C PHE A 31 3.63 19.15 -11.58
N GLY A 32 3.56 19.08 -10.25
CA GLY A 32 3.51 20.22 -9.33
C GLY A 32 2.79 19.87 -8.04
N PHE A 33 2.65 20.85 -7.14
CA PHE A 33 1.91 20.70 -5.89
C PHE A 33 1.12 21.97 -5.57
N GLY A 34 -0.14 21.81 -5.16
CA GLY A 34 -1.02 22.88 -4.68
C GLY A 34 -1.49 22.58 -3.26
N ALA A 35 -1.21 23.51 -2.35
CA ALA A 35 -1.69 23.52 -0.96
C ALA A 35 -3.03 24.24 -0.84
N GLY A 36 -3.63 24.18 0.35
CA GLY A 36 -4.87 24.87 0.71
C GLY A 36 -5.90 23.98 1.41
N ARG A 37 -5.57 22.73 1.73
CA ARG A 37 -6.48 21.84 2.48
C ARG A 37 -6.43 22.22 3.95
N GLU A 38 -7.57 22.46 4.57
CA GLU A 38 -7.65 22.71 6.01
C GLU A 38 -7.73 21.38 6.79
N ASP A 39 -7.24 21.40 8.03
CA ASP A 39 -7.42 20.27 8.95
C ASP A 39 -8.86 20.24 9.47
N VAL A 40 -9.44 19.05 9.56
CA VAL A 40 -10.70 18.77 10.26
C VAL A 40 -10.41 18.10 11.61
N TRP A 41 -11.38 18.16 12.53
CA TRP A 41 -11.16 17.81 13.95
C TRP A 41 -12.04 16.67 14.46
N GLU A 42 -12.89 16.13 13.61
CA GLU A 42 -13.75 14.98 13.89
C GLU A 42 -13.90 14.11 12.63
N PRO A 43 -14.24 12.82 12.78
CA PRO A 43 -14.53 11.97 11.64
C PRO A 43 -15.73 12.50 10.85
N ASP A 44 -15.65 12.40 9.52
CA ASP A 44 -16.79 12.66 8.65
C ASP A 44 -17.76 11.46 8.71
N LEU A 45 -18.93 11.68 9.30
CA LEU A 45 -19.97 10.65 9.49
C LEU A 45 -20.99 10.61 8.35
N ASP A 46 -20.88 11.51 7.37
CA ASP A 46 -21.82 11.62 6.25
C ASP A 46 -21.40 10.75 5.05
N VAL A 47 -20.24 10.11 5.12
CA VAL A 47 -19.74 9.23 4.06
C VAL A 47 -20.38 7.84 4.14
N ASP A 48 -21.10 7.46 3.08
CA ASP A 48 -21.61 6.10 2.89
C ASP A 48 -20.48 5.18 2.38
N TRP A 49 -19.88 4.44 3.32
CA TRP A 49 -18.86 3.42 3.01
C TRP A 49 -19.44 2.05 2.66
N GLY A 50 -20.77 1.89 2.65
CA GLY A 50 -21.48 0.63 2.50
C GLY A 50 -22.10 0.11 3.81
N ASP A 51 -23.05 -0.82 3.67
CA ASP A 51 -23.86 -1.35 4.78
C ASP A 51 -23.24 -2.54 5.51
N GLU A 52 -22.10 -3.05 5.03
CA GLU A 52 -21.43 -4.23 5.57
C GLU A 52 -21.06 -4.07 7.05
N LYS A 53 -21.17 -5.17 7.81
CA LYS A 53 -20.86 -5.20 9.25
C LYS A 53 -19.52 -5.86 9.57
N GLU A 54 -18.90 -6.49 8.59
CA GLU A 54 -17.63 -7.18 8.71
C GLU A 54 -16.60 -6.54 7.77
N TRP A 55 -15.36 -6.43 8.23
CA TRP A 55 -14.24 -6.01 7.40
C TRP A 55 -14.00 -7.00 6.26
N LEU A 56 -13.57 -6.49 5.11
CA LEU A 56 -13.26 -7.29 3.92
C LEU A 56 -14.43 -8.12 3.36
N ALA A 57 -15.66 -7.78 3.72
CA ALA A 57 -16.84 -8.34 3.09
C ALA A 57 -16.91 -7.94 1.61
N HIS A 58 -17.02 -8.93 0.72
CA HIS A 58 -16.91 -8.74 -0.73
C HIS A 58 -18.18 -8.19 -1.38
N ARG A 59 -17.99 -7.22 -2.29
CA ARG A 59 -19.01 -6.62 -3.16
C ARG A 59 -18.80 -7.09 -4.59
N HIS A 60 -19.87 -7.55 -5.23
CA HIS A 60 -19.79 -7.94 -6.63
C HIS A 60 -19.64 -6.71 -7.56
N PRO A 61 -18.88 -6.79 -8.66
CA PRO A 61 -18.70 -5.65 -9.58
C PRO A 61 -20.01 -5.05 -10.11
N GLU A 62 -21.07 -5.86 -10.26
CA GLU A 62 -22.40 -5.39 -10.67
C GLU A 62 -23.07 -4.47 -9.64
N SER A 63 -22.75 -4.58 -8.35
CA SER A 63 -23.25 -3.66 -7.31
C SER A 63 -22.51 -2.33 -7.31
N LEU A 64 -21.22 -2.31 -7.69
CA LEU A 64 -20.42 -1.08 -7.82
C LEU A 64 -20.92 -0.16 -8.94
N ALA A 65 -21.69 -0.68 -9.90
CA ALA A 65 -22.32 0.13 -10.95
C ALA A 65 -23.56 0.90 -10.44
N LYS A 66 -24.14 0.50 -9.29
CA LYS A 66 -25.40 1.06 -8.75
C LYS A 66 -25.18 2.01 -7.58
N GLN A 67 -24.07 1.84 -6.86
CA GLN A 67 -23.61 2.72 -5.80
C GLN A 67 -22.18 3.06 -6.17
N ALA A 68 -21.85 4.34 -6.31
CA ALA A 68 -20.52 4.81 -6.76
C ALA A 68 -19.42 4.59 -5.69
N ILE A 69 -19.41 3.42 -5.05
CA ILE A 69 -18.41 2.96 -4.12
C ILE A 69 -17.17 2.56 -4.93
N GLY A 70 -16.02 3.12 -4.55
CA GLY A 70 -14.75 2.90 -5.25
C GLY A 70 -13.98 1.65 -4.81
N ALA A 71 -14.57 0.74 -4.02
CA ALA A 71 -13.86 -0.40 -3.44
C ALA A 71 -14.66 -1.71 -3.50
N THR A 72 -14.00 -2.82 -3.84
CA THR A 72 -14.62 -4.16 -3.91
C THR A 72 -14.95 -4.76 -2.55
N GLU A 73 -14.35 -4.26 -1.47
CA GLU A 73 -14.49 -4.81 -0.13
C GLU A 73 -14.51 -3.66 0.90
N MET A 74 -15.26 -3.84 1.99
CA MET A 74 -15.25 -2.88 3.10
C MET A 74 -13.83 -2.77 3.69
N GLY A 75 -13.28 -1.56 3.71
CA GLY A 75 -11.93 -1.26 4.22
C GLY A 75 -10.80 -1.30 3.19
N LEU A 76 -11.06 -1.71 1.94
CA LEU A 76 -10.08 -1.57 0.86
C LEU A 76 -10.15 -0.20 0.17
N ILE A 77 -9.05 0.20 -0.47
CA ILE A 77 -9.00 1.44 -1.26
C ILE A 77 -9.64 1.23 -2.66
N TYR A 78 -9.31 0.12 -3.34
CA TYR A 78 -9.85 -0.21 -4.67
C TYR A 78 -10.24 -1.69 -4.77
N VAL A 79 -9.24 -2.57 -4.86
CA VAL A 79 -9.45 -3.99 -5.12
C VAL A 79 -8.64 -4.86 -4.16
N ASN A 80 -9.06 -6.10 -4.00
CA ASN A 80 -8.27 -7.11 -3.32
C ASN A 80 -6.99 -7.42 -4.13
N PRO A 81 -5.78 -7.29 -3.55
CA PRO A 81 -4.52 -7.49 -4.27
C PRO A 81 -4.25 -8.95 -4.66
N GLU A 82 -4.97 -9.91 -4.06
CA GLU A 82 -4.93 -11.33 -4.42
C GLU A 82 -5.98 -11.69 -5.49
N GLY A 83 -6.74 -10.70 -5.96
CA GLY A 83 -7.85 -10.86 -6.89
C GLY A 83 -9.17 -11.21 -6.19
N PRO A 84 -10.29 -11.25 -6.94
CA PRO A 84 -11.60 -11.62 -6.40
C PRO A 84 -11.54 -12.96 -5.65
N ASN A 85 -12.06 -12.99 -4.42
CA ASN A 85 -12.04 -14.14 -3.51
C ASN A 85 -10.64 -14.74 -3.28
N ALA A 86 -9.58 -13.93 -3.35
CA ALA A 86 -8.19 -14.37 -3.27
C ALA A 86 -7.81 -15.46 -4.29
N SER A 87 -8.39 -15.37 -5.51
CA SER A 87 -8.20 -16.40 -6.54
C SER A 87 -6.77 -16.54 -7.07
N GLY A 88 -5.92 -15.52 -6.93
CA GLY A 88 -4.58 -15.47 -7.51
C GLY A 88 -4.56 -15.35 -9.04
N GLU A 89 -5.73 -15.23 -9.70
CA GLU A 89 -5.86 -15.17 -11.16
C GLU A 89 -5.80 -13.71 -11.66
N PRO A 90 -4.74 -13.27 -12.36
CA PRO A 90 -4.57 -11.85 -12.68
C PRO A 90 -5.68 -11.27 -13.57
N LEU A 91 -6.20 -12.08 -14.51
CA LEU A 91 -7.23 -11.63 -15.44
C LEU A 91 -8.60 -11.44 -14.75
N SER A 92 -8.85 -12.14 -13.64
CA SER A 92 -10.14 -12.03 -12.93
C SER A 92 -10.28 -10.68 -12.23
N ALA A 93 -9.17 -10.02 -11.88
CA ALA A 93 -9.17 -8.72 -11.20
C ALA A 93 -9.40 -7.53 -12.15
N ALA A 94 -9.13 -7.67 -13.46
CA ALA A 94 -9.11 -6.53 -14.39
C ALA A 94 -10.44 -5.76 -14.47
N ALA A 95 -11.57 -6.47 -14.45
CA ALA A 95 -12.89 -5.83 -14.48
C ALA A 95 -13.16 -5.03 -13.20
N ALA A 96 -12.77 -5.57 -12.04
CA ALA A 96 -12.92 -4.90 -10.75
C ALA A 96 -12.00 -3.67 -10.64
N ILE A 97 -10.76 -3.76 -11.16
CA ILE A 97 -9.83 -2.63 -11.23
C ILE A 97 -10.45 -1.50 -12.05
N ARG A 98 -10.92 -1.79 -13.27
CA ARG A 98 -11.54 -0.77 -14.13
C ARG A 98 -12.77 -0.14 -13.49
N ALA A 99 -13.64 -0.94 -12.86
CA ALA A 99 -14.86 -0.42 -12.24
C ALA A 99 -14.55 0.50 -11.04
N THR A 100 -13.65 0.09 -10.16
CA THR A 100 -13.33 0.82 -8.93
C THR A 100 -12.56 2.11 -9.21
N PHE A 101 -11.56 2.07 -10.08
CA PHE A 101 -10.86 3.26 -10.53
C PHE A 101 -11.76 4.20 -11.35
N GLY A 102 -12.67 3.65 -12.16
CA GLY A 102 -13.68 4.43 -12.87
C GLY A 102 -14.61 5.20 -11.92
N ASN A 103 -15.04 4.56 -10.81
CA ASN A 103 -15.80 5.23 -9.75
C ASN A 103 -14.96 6.30 -9.01
N MET A 104 -13.63 6.21 -9.08
CA MET A 104 -12.69 7.23 -8.60
C MET A 104 -12.17 8.16 -9.70
N ALA A 105 -12.90 8.26 -10.81
CA ALA A 105 -12.66 9.18 -11.92
C ALA A 105 -11.31 9.01 -12.63
N MET A 106 -10.84 7.77 -12.80
CA MET A 106 -9.64 7.42 -13.57
C MET A 106 -9.99 6.57 -14.79
N ASP A 107 -9.43 6.91 -15.95
CA ASP A 107 -9.54 6.10 -17.17
C ASP A 107 -8.49 4.98 -17.27
N ASP A 108 -8.55 4.18 -18.34
CA ASP A 108 -7.62 3.05 -18.54
C ASP A 108 -6.14 3.48 -18.62
N GLU A 109 -5.83 4.66 -19.15
CA GLU A 109 -4.46 5.17 -19.22
C GLU A 109 -3.96 5.59 -17.82
N GLU A 110 -4.80 6.32 -17.10
CA GLU A 110 -4.51 6.77 -15.73
C GLU A 110 -4.36 5.61 -14.75
N ILE A 111 -5.20 4.57 -14.88
CA ILE A 111 -5.10 3.33 -14.09
C ILE A 111 -3.73 2.69 -14.25
N VAL A 112 -3.29 2.48 -15.50
CA VAL A 112 -2.01 1.83 -15.78
C VAL A 112 -0.86 2.71 -15.28
N ALA A 113 -0.94 4.02 -15.50
CA ALA A 113 0.07 4.97 -15.05
C ALA A 113 0.20 5.01 -13.52
N LEU A 114 -0.92 5.03 -12.79
CA LEU A 114 -0.94 5.06 -11.33
C LEU A 114 -0.40 3.75 -10.72
N ILE A 115 -0.89 2.60 -11.20
CA ILE A 115 -0.48 1.30 -10.64
C ILE A 115 1.01 1.04 -10.92
N ALA A 116 1.44 1.21 -12.17
CA ALA A 116 2.84 0.95 -12.54
C ALA A 116 3.79 2.00 -11.96
N GLY A 117 3.37 3.27 -11.92
CA GLY A 117 4.15 4.35 -11.33
C GLY A 117 4.32 4.17 -9.82
N GLY A 118 3.24 3.88 -9.11
CA GLY A 118 3.27 3.63 -7.66
C GLY A 118 4.14 2.41 -7.32
N HIS A 119 3.90 1.28 -7.97
CA HIS A 119 4.66 0.04 -7.73
C HIS A 119 6.08 0.03 -8.31
N THR A 120 6.54 1.12 -8.93
CA THR A 120 7.96 1.26 -9.27
C THR A 120 8.83 1.40 -8.01
N LEU A 121 8.25 1.90 -6.92
CA LEU A 121 8.93 2.19 -5.66
C LEU A 121 8.47 1.25 -4.54
N GLY A 122 9.36 1.03 -3.57
CA GLY A 122 9.06 0.31 -2.33
C GLY A 122 8.86 -1.20 -2.48
N LYS A 123 8.07 -1.74 -1.55
CA LYS A 123 7.72 -3.16 -1.40
C LYS A 123 6.45 -3.32 -0.56
N THR A 124 5.84 -4.49 -0.62
CA THR A 124 4.82 -4.93 0.37
C THR A 124 5.48 -5.56 1.59
N HIS A 125 4.73 -5.87 2.65
CA HIS A 125 5.28 -6.49 3.88
C HIS A 125 4.43 -7.69 4.34
N GLY A 126 5.06 -8.86 4.41
CA GLY A 126 4.45 -10.15 4.73
C GLY A 126 5.46 -11.14 5.29
N ALA A 127 6.27 -10.71 6.27
CA ALA A 127 7.37 -11.51 6.82
C ALA A 127 6.91 -12.82 7.52
N ALA A 128 5.67 -12.86 8.00
CA ALA A 128 5.05 -14.03 8.62
C ALA A 128 3.51 -13.99 8.53
N GLU A 129 2.87 -15.00 9.11
CA GLU A 129 1.41 -15.10 9.25
C GLU A 129 0.82 -13.88 9.95
N THR A 130 -0.33 -13.41 9.46
CA THR A 130 -1.01 -12.21 9.98
C THR A 130 -1.59 -12.40 11.38
N SER A 131 -1.66 -13.64 11.89
CA SER A 131 -2.03 -13.94 13.27
C SER A 131 -1.09 -13.33 14.32
N HIS A 132 0.10 -12.89 13.90
CA HIS A 132 1.02 -12.14 14.76
C HIS A 132 0.64 -10.67 14.94
N VAL A 133 -0.21 -10.11 14.09
CA VAL A 133 -0.60 -8.69 14.08
C VAL A 133 -1.77 -8.48 15.04
N GLY A 134 -1.57 -7.59 16.02
CA GLY A 134 -2.59 -7.22 17.00
C GLY A 134 -3.64 -6.25 16.48
N ALA A 135 -4.45 -5.75 17.41
CA ALA A 135 -5.58 -4.85 17.12
C ALA A 135 -5.19 -3.57 16.37
N GLU A 136 -6.07 -3.11 15.51
CA GLU A 136 -6.02 -1.83 14.80
C GLU A 136 -6.05 -0.63 15.77
N PRO A 137 -5.65 0.59 15.34
CA PRO A 137 -5.46 1.74 16.24
C PRO A 137 -6.65 2.09 17.14
N GLU A 138 -7.89 1.97 16.66
CA GLU A 138 -9.10 2.30 17.43
C GLU A 138 -9.47 1.24 18.49
N ALA A 139 -8.91 0.02 18.38
CA ALA A 139 -9.10 -1.07 19.33
C ALA A 139 -7.82 -1.39 20.13
N ALA A 140 -6.74 -0.66 19.86
CA ALA A 140 -5.45 -0.84 20.53
C ALA A 140 -5.49 -0.33 21.99
N PRO A 141 -4.65 -0.89 22.88
CA PRO A 141 -4.62 -0.45 24.27
C PRO A 141 -4.04 0.97 24.39
N LEU A 142 -4.40 1.68 25.47
CA LEU A 142 -4.06 3.10 25.65
C LEU A 142 -2.55 3.38 25.62
N GLU A 143 -1.73 2.46 26.12
CA GLU A 143 -0.27 2.55 26.10
C GLU A 143 0.33 2.51 24.69
N ALA A 144 -0.44 2.11 23.67
CA ALA A 144 -0.04 2.20 22.26
C ALA A 144 -0.08 3.64 21.73
N GLN A 145 -0.68 4.59 22.47
CA GLN A 145 -0.65 6.03 22.17
C GLN A 145 -1.10 6.39 20.74
N GLY A 146 -2.18 5.76 20.28
CA GLY A 146 -2.77 5.99 18.96
C GLY A 146 -2.12 5.18 17.83
N LEU A 147 -1.18 4.28 18.15
CA LEU A 147 -0.69 3.27 17.22
C LEU A 147 -1.51 1.98 17.34
N GLY A 148 -1.47 1.15 16.30
CA GLY A 148 -2.09 -0.17 16.26
C GLY A 148 -1.25 -1.16 15.46
N TRP A 149 -1.81 -2.34 15.20
CA TRP A 149 -1.17 -3.43 14.44
C TRP A 149 0.19 -3.84 15.01
N HIS A 150 0.35 -3.79 16.33
CA HIS A 150 1.58 -4.24 16.98
C HIS A 150 1.80 -5.72 16.66
N SER A 151 2.95 -6.04 16.06
CA SER A 151 3.29 -7.40 15.65
C SER A 151 4.12 -8.09 16.72
N SER A 152 3.70 -9.30 17.09
CA SER A 152 4.44 -10.21 17.97
C SER A 152 5.53 -11.01 17.25
N TYR A 153 5.66 -10.86 15.93
CA TYR A 153 6.65 -11.59 15.13
C TYR A 153 8.01 -10.88 15.14
N GLY A 154 9.04 -11.56 15.63
CA GLY A 154 10.41 -11.05 15.64
C GLY A 154 10.50 -9.70 16.38
N SER A 155 11.06 -8.69 15.72
CA SER A 155 11.11 -7.31 16.21
C SER A 155 9.81 -6.53 15.99
N GLY A 156 8.87 -7.06 15.21
CA GLY A 156 7.61 -6.43 14.84
C GLY A 156 7.73 -5.30 13.80
N ALA A 157 8.95 -5.02 13.31
CA ALA A 157 9.23 -3.94 12.36
C ALA A 157 10.43 -4.26 11.47
N GLY A 158 10.74 -3.39 10.50
CA GLY A 158 11.89 -3.56 9.62
C GLY A 158 11.80 -4.83 8.78
N ALA A 159 12.76 -5.75 8.96
CA ALA A 159 12.77 -7.03 8.24
C ALA A 159 11.62 -7.97 8.67
N ASP A 160 11.06 -7.77 9.86
CA ASP A 160 9.99 -8.60 10.44
C ASP A 160 8.60 -7.96 10.27
N ALA A 161 8.49 -6.91 9.46
CA ALA A 161 7.24 -6.17 9.28
C ALA A 161 6.17 -7.02 8.57
N ILE A 162 4.93 -6.88 9.02
CA ILE A 162 3.73 -7.49 8.43
C ILE A 162 2.72 -6.35 8.22
N THR A 163 2.18 -6.24 7.00
CA THR A 163 1.13 -5.27 6.67
C THR A 163 0.04 -5.95 5.86
N SER A 164 0.28 -6.20 4.58
CA SER A 164 -0.68 -6.87 3.70
C SER A 164 -0.61 -8.39 3.75
N GLY A 165 0.43 -8.96 4.38
CA GLY A 165 0.73 -10.40 4.29
C GLY A 165 1.43 -10.82 2.99
N LEU A 166 1.37 -9.99 1.95
CA LEU A 166 2.15 -10.16 0.72
C LEU A 166 3.61 -9.69 0.89
N GLU A 167 4.56 -10.41 0.29
CA GLU A 167 5.99 -10.06 0.29
C GLU A 167 6.54 -9.92 -1.14
N VAL A 168 6.45 -8.71 -1.70
CA VAL A 168 6.72 -8.39 -3.11
C VAL A 168 7.62 -7.16 -3.22
N VAL A 169 8.64 -7.25 -4.06
CA VAL A 169 9.47 -6.12 -4.52
C VAL A 169 9.42 -6.11 -6.05
N TRP A 170 8.85 -5.05 -6.63
CA TRP A 170 8.60 -5.01 -8.07
C TRP A 170 9.83 -4.64 -8.92
N THR A 171 10.73 -3.80 -8.39
CA THR A 171 11.88 -3.27 -9.13
C THR A 171 13.21 -3.57 -8.43
N GLN A 172 14.31 -3.56 -9.18
CA GLN A 172 15.66 -3.76 -8.62
C GLN A 172 16.20 -2.50 -7.93
N THR A 173 15.50 -1.38 -8.10
CA THR A 173 15.86 -0.06 -7.59
C THR A 173 14.65 0.53 -6.87
N PRO A 174 14.16 -0.09 -5.78
CA PRO A 174 12.88 0.28 -5.15
C PRO A 174 12.88 1.69 -4.53
N THR A 175 14.02 2.38 -4.49
CA THR A 175 14.14 3.76 -4.02
C THR A 175 14.41 4.75 -5.15
N GLN A 176 14.42 4.30 -6.42
CA GLN A 176 14.69 5.13 -7.58
C GLN A 176 13.67 4.87 -8.69
N TRP A 177 13.20 5.94 -9.30
CA TRP A 177 12.32 5.87 -10.46
C TRP A 177 12.99 5.11 -11.60
N SER A 178 12.24 4.19 -12.20
CA SER A 178 12.68 3.37 -13.33
C SER A 178 11.47 2.91 -14.13
N ASN A 179 11.70 2.28 -15.29
CA ASN A 179 10.65 1.57 -16.02
C ASN A 179 10.71 0.05 -15.78
N TYR A 180 11.39 -0.40 -14.72
CA TYR A 180 11.61 -1.83 -14.49
C TYR A 180 10.35 -2.61 -14.14
N PHE A 181 9.31 -1.94 -13.62
CA PHE A 181 7.99 -2.54 -13.41
C PHE A 181 7.47 -3.21 -14.69
N PHE A 182 7.59 -2.56 -15.84
CA PHE A 182 7.14 -3.11 -17.13
C PHE A 182 8.11 -4.12 -17.77
N ARG A 183 9.33 -4.25 -17.26
CA ARG A 183 10.39 -5.06 -17.91
C ARG A 183 10.54 -6.46 -17.33
N LYS A 184 9.93 -6.76 -16.20
CA LYS A 184 10.09 -8.06 -15.53
C LYS A 184 8.75 -8.72 -15.20
N PRO A 185 8.64 -10.05 -15.29
CA PRO A 185 7.55 -10.75 -14.64
C PRO A 185 7.68 -10.55 -13.13
N VAL A 186 6.68 -9.92 -12.51
CA VAL A 186 6.55 -9.79 -11.06
C VAL A 186 6.30 -11.20 -10.50
N GLN A 187 7.11 -11.64 -9.55
CA GLN A 187 6.91 -12.93 -8.87
C GLN A 187 6.38 -12.65 -7.46
N ILE A 188 5.08 -12.92 -7.25
CA ILE A 188 4.41 -12.71 -5.97
C ILE A 188 4.69 -13.91 -5.07
N ARG A 189 5.08 -13.66 -3.81
CA ARG A 189 5.13 -14.70 -2.76
C ARG A 189 3.91 -14.58 -1.85
N MET A 190 3.26 -15.71 -1.62
CA MET A 190 2.21 -15.86 -0.61
C MET A 190 2.68 -16.89 0.42
N GLY A 191 2.70 -16.53 1.70
CA GLY A 191 2.98 -17.45 2.82
C GLY A 191 4.45 -17.83 3.10
N ALA A 192 4.67 -18.44 4.26
CA ALA A 192 5.95 -18.60 4.96
C ALA A 192 6.80 -19.84 4.57
N ASP A 193 6.80 -20.30 3.32
CA ASP A 193 7.50 -21.55 2.96
C ASP A 193 8.81 -21.32 2.15
N PRO A 194 10.00 -21.52 2.76
CA PRO A 194 11.25 -21.49 2.02
C PRO A 194 11.48 -22.85 1.36
N GLN A 195 11.24 -22.97 0.05
CA GLN A 195 11.69 -24.17 -0.68
C GLN A 195 13.20 -24.39 -0.47
N PRO A 196 13.65 -25.63 -0.16
CA PRO A 196 15.05 -25.95 -0.01
C PRO A 196 15.74 -25.85 -1.37
N GLY A 197 16.40 -24.70 -1.61
CA GLY A 197 17.13 -24.44 -2.86
C GLY A 197 17.08 -23.00 -3.33
N TRP A 198 16.19 -22.15 -2.79
CA TRP A 198 16.13 -20.75 -3.22
C TRP A 198 17.23 -19.90 -2.56
N ARG A 199 18.14 -19.37 -3.39
CA ARG A 199 19.07 -18.31 -2.99
C ARG A 199 18.43 -16.96 -3.28
N ASP A 200 18.18 -16.20 -2.22
CA ASP A 200 17.78 -14.80 -2.28
C ASP A 200 18.72 -14.02 -3.24
N PRO A 201 18.20 -13.38 -4.31
CA PRO A 201 19.01 -12.56 -5.22
C PRO A 201 19.73 -11.43 -4.47
N VAL A 202 19.10 -10.85 -3.43
CA VAL A 202 19.67 -9.82 -2.55
C VAL A 202 20.75 -10.44 -1.64
N ARG A 203 20.61 -11.71 -1.24
CA ARG A 203 21.67 -12.47 -0.53
C ARG A 203 22.82 -12.91 -1.43
N SER A 204 22.55 -13.21 -2.69
CA SER A 204 23.53 -13.72 -3.66
C SER A 204 24.41 -12.63 -4.27
N GLN A 205 24.00 -11.36 -4.15
CA GLN A 205 24.81 -10.19 -4.50
C GLN A 205 25.58 -9.59 -3.31
N ARG A 206 25.47 -10.16 -2.10
CA ARG A 206 26.32 -9.78 -0.95
C ARG A 206 27.76 -10.23 -1.19
N ARG A 207 28.57 -9.43 -1.89
CA ARG A 207 30.01 -9.38 -1.59
C ARG A 207 30.18 -8.58 -0.31
N ALA A 208 31.00 -9.09 0.60
CA ALA A 208 31.43 -8.34 1.77
C ALA A 208 32.13 -7.06 1.28
N GLY A 209 31.48 -5.89 1.42
CA GLY A 209 32.10 -4.60 1.10
C GLY A 209 31.19 -3.49 0.55
N ASP A 210 29.97 -3.79 0.05
CA ASP A 210 29.29 -2.84 -0.85
C ASP A 210 28.25 -1.87 -0.24
N TYR A 211 28.20 -1.65 1.08
CA TYR A 211 27.47 -0.48 1.61
C TYR A 211 28.18 0.21 2.79
N PRO A 212 28.28 1.55 2.79
CA PRO A 212 28.59 2.32 3.98
C PRO A 212 27.42 2.17 4.97
N GLY A 213 27.76 1.95 6.24
CA GLY A 213 26.80 1.66 7.29
C GLY A 213 25.73 2.74 7.45
N SER A 214 24.48 2.30 7.56
CA SER A 214 23.40 3.10 8.11
C SER A 214 23.54 3.13 9.64
N VAL A 215 23.81 4.31 10.15
CA VAL A 215 23.53 4.71 11.54
C VAL A 215 22.02 4.79 11.75
#